data_AF-A0A7Z0SD81-F1
#
_entry.id   AF-A0A7Z0SD81-F1
#
_cell.length_a   1.000
_cell.length_b   1.000
_cell.length_c   1.000
_cell.angle_alpha   90.00
_cell.angle_beta   90.00
_cell.angle_gamma   90.00
#
_symmetry.space_group_name_H-M   'P 1'
#
loop_
_entity.id
_entity.type
_entity.pdbx_description
1 polymer ?
#
loop_
_entity_poly.entity_id
_entity_poly.type
_entity_poly.pdbx_seq_one_letter_code
_entity_poly.pdbx_strand_id
1 'polypeptide(L)'
;MAWCQILQPVIEGESTYLSIFHAFYFMTYTATTTGFGEIPFAFSDAQRLWAIVCLYVSVVTWFYALGSIIRLFQNVPFKRALDDIALRQSYWRVFLHYLWFWGYR
;
A
#
# COMPACT_ATOMS: atom_id res chain seq x y z
N MET A 1 -12.69 -8.09 18.99
CA MET A 1 -12.03 -9.12 19.82
C MET A 1 -12.86 -10.39 19.99
N ALA A 2 -14.17 -10.41 19.68
CA ALA A 2 -15.03 -11.60 19.72
C ALA A 2 -14.91 -12.55 18.49
N TRP A 3 -13.96 -12.32 17.58
CA TRP A 3 -13.95 -12.93 16.23
C TRP A 3 -12.92 -14.07 16.04
N CYS A 4 -12.05 -14.32 17.03
CA CYS A 4 -11.05 -15.40 16.98
C CYS A 4 -11.56 -16.74 17.55
N GLN A 5 -12.82 -16.79 18.04
CA GLN A 5 -13.39 -17.93 18.78
C GLN A 5 -14.32 -18.83 17.94
N ILE A 6 -14.35 -18.68 16.62
CA ILE A 6 -15.16 -19.56 15.77
C ILE A 6 -14.51 -20.96 15.80
N LEU A 7 -15.23 -21.93 16.38
CA LEU A 7 -14.80 -23.32 16.63
C LEU A 7 -14.11 -23.97 15.43
N GLN A 8 -12.90 -24.50 15.64
CA GLN A 8 -12.28 -25.49 14.74
C GLN A 8 -12.81 -26.90 15.06
N PRO A 9 -12.74 -27.87 14.12
CA PRO A 9 -13.06 -29.25 14.42
C PRO A 9 -12.20 -29.76 15.59
N VAL A 10 -12.87 -30.43 16.55
CA VAL A 10 -12.23 -30.98 17.75
C VAL A 10 -11.25 -32.06 17.35
N ILE A 11 -10.00 -31.92 17.78
CA ILE A 11 -8.98 -32.96 17.67
C ILE A 11 -8.56 -33.25 19.11
N GLU A 12 -8.79 -34.48 19.56
CA GLU A 12 -8.47 -34.96 20.92
C GLU A 12 -9.30 -34.35 22.08
N GLY A 13 -10.51 -33.84 21.82
CA GLY A 13 -11.43 -33.38 22.87
C GLY A 13 -11.26 -31.91 23.29
N GLU A 14 -10.29 -31.20 22.71
CA GLU A 14 -10.06 -29.77 22.94
C GLU A 14 -10.49 -28.96 21.71
N SER A 15 -11.26 -27.89 21.93
CA SER A 15 -11.58 -26.92 20.88
C SER A 15 -10.34 -26.06 20.61
N THR A 16 -9.64 -26.31 19.51
CA THR A 16 -8.48 -25.50 19.12
C THR A 16 -8.93 -24.17 18.53
N TYR A 17 -8.32 -23.08 18.98
CA TYR A 17 -8.56 -21.74 18.47
C TYR A 17 -7.42 -21.30 17.55
N LEU A 18 -7.75 -20.56 16.49
CA LEU A 18 -6.72 -19.96 15.64
C LEU A 18 -6.09 -18.78 16.39
N SER A 19 -4.85 -18.96 16.86
CA SER A 19 -4.10 -17.86 17.47
C SER A 19 -3.91 -16.70 16.49
N ILE A 20 -3.90 -15.46 17.00
CA ILE A 20 -3.69 -14.24 16.20
C ILE A 20 -2.41 -14.34 15.35
N PHE A 21 -1.36 -14.98 15.87
CA PHE A 21 -0.11 -15.19 15.14
C PHE A 21 -0.26 -16.12 13.94
N HIS A 22 -1.04 -17.21 14.08
CA HIS A 22 -1.34 -18.11 12.96
C HIS A 22 -2.25 -17.43 11.93
N ALA A 23 -3.25 -16.68 12.38
CA ALA A 23 -4.11 -15.90 11.49
C ALA A 23 -3.32 -14.84 10.71
N PHE A 24 -2.39 -14.13 11.36
CA PHE A 24 -1.54 -13.14 10.71
C PHE A 24 -0.57 -13.77 9.70
N TYR A 25 0.06 -14.89 10.06
CA TYR A 25 0.91 -15.67 9.16
C TYR A 25 0.12 -16.11 7.91
N PHE A 26 -1.05 -16.73 8.11
CA PHE A 26 -1.98 -17.13 7.05
C PHE A 26 -2.33 -15.97 6.11
N MET A 27 -2.77 -14.85 6.67
CA MET A 27 -3.19 -13.68 5.89
C MET A 27 -2.02 -13.10 5.09
N THR A 28 -0.81 -13.09 5.64
CA THR A 28 0.35 -12.46 5.00
C THR A 28 0.73 -13.19 3.70
N TYR A 29 0.89 -14.51 3.71
CA TYR A 29 1.27 -15.25 2.49
C TYR A 29 0.09 -15.43 1.52
N THR A 30 -1.15 -15.35 2.01
CA THR A 30 -2.34 -15.42 1.15
C THR A 30 -2.55 -14.09 0.43
N ALA A 31 -2.37 -12.96 1.11
CA ALA A 31 -2.46 -11.63 0.52
C ALA A 31 -1.41 -11.38 -0.57
N THR A 32 -0.21 -11.97 -0.44
CA THR A 32 0.85 -11.92 -1.45
C THR A 32 0.66 -12.92 -2.59
N THR A 33 -0.51 -13.57 -2.68
CA THR A 33 -0.87 -14.57 -3.70
C THR A 33 0.00 -15.84 -3.69
N THR A 34 0.77 -16.09 -2.62
CA THR A 34 1.59 -17.31 -2.48
C THR A 34 0.70 -18.53 -2.22
N GLY A 35 -0.28 -18.39 -1.32
CA GLY A 35 -1.41 -19.32 -1.19
C GLY A 35 -1.06 -20.79 -0.90
N PHE A 36 -0.37 -21.08 0.21
CA PHE A 36 -0.03 -22.46 0.62
C PHE A 36 -1.24 -23.34 1.02
N GLY A 37 -2.43 -22.75 1.21
CA GLY A 37 -3.66 -23.49 1.55
C GLY A 37 -3.85 -23.74 3.05
N GLU A 38 -4.88 -24.52 3.39
CA GLU A 38 -5.42 -24.74 4.75
C GLU A 38 -4.64 -25.76 5.61
N ILE A 39 -3.35 -25.95 5.35
CA ILE A 39 -2.53 -26.97 6.02
C ILE A 39 -2.02 -26.37 7.35
N PRO A 40 -2.21 -26.99 8.55
CA PRO A 40 -2.60 -28.37 8.86
C PRO A 40 -4.03 -28.61 9.38
N PHE A 41 -4.85 -27.57 9.60
CA PHE A 41 -6.24 -27.71 10.08
C PHE A 41 -7.21 -26.95 9.17
N ALA A 42 -8.19 -27.67 8.63
CA ALA A 42 -9.23 -27.10 7.79
C ALA A 42 -10.01 -26.01 8.53
N PHE A 43 -10.24 -24.89 7.87
CA PHE A 43 -11.04 -23.81 8.42
C PHE A 43 -12.53 -24.18 8.38
N SER A 44 -13.28 -23.72 9.39
CA SER A 44 -14.73 -23.80 9.34
C SER A 44 -15.29 -22.85 8.28
N ASP A 45 -16.52 -23.10 7.81
CA ASP A 45 -17.13 -22.30 6.74
C ASP A 45 -17.23 -20.80 7.10
N ALA A 46 -17.48 -20.49 8.37
CA ALA A 46 -17.50 -19.12 8.86
C ALA A 46 -16.11 -18.46 8.87
N GLN A 47 -15.05 -19.21 9.18
CA GLN A 47 -13.67 -18.74 9.07
C GLN A 47 -13.28 -18.51 7.59
N ARG A 48 -13.72 -19.38 6.68
CA ARG A 48 -13.51 -19.23 5.23
C ARG A 48 -14.17 -17.97 4.68
N LEU A 49 -15.44 -17.74 5.01
CA LEU A 49 -16.15 -16.52 4.60
C LEU A 49 -15.42 -15.26 5.08
N TRP A 50 -14.96 -15.26 6.32
CA TRP A 50 -14.19 -14.15 6.86
C TRP A 50 -12.83 -13.97 6.19
N ALA A 51 -12.11 -15.07 5.95
CA ALA A 51 -10.85 -15.04 5.22
C ALA A 51 -11.02 -14.41 3.84
N ILE A 52 -12.08 -14.79 3.10
CA ILE A 52 -12.41 -14.22 1.79
C ILE A 52 -12.62 -12.70 1.89
N VAL A 53 -13.43 -12.24 2.84
CA VAL A 53 -13.68 -10.79 3.06
C VAL A 53 -12.37 -10.05 3.34
N CYS A 54 -11.55 -10.56 4.28
CA CYS A 54 -10.26 -9.97 4.61
C CYS A 54 -9.31 -9.94 3.41
N LEU A 55 -9.33 -10.98 2.57
CA LEU A 55 -8.51 -11.07 1.37
C LEU A 55 -8.89 -9.97 0.37
N TYR A 56 -10.18 -9.81 0.05
CA TYR A 56 -10.64 -8.75 -0.85
C TYR A 56 -10.29 -7.34 -0.35
N VAL A 57 -10.49 -7.07 0.95
CA VAL A 57 -10.14 -5.78 1.54
C VAL A 57 -8.63 -5.54 1.50
N SER A 58 -7.83 -6.55 1.85
CA SER A 58 -6.37 -6.48 1.79
C SER A 58 -5.91 -6.17 0.36
N VAL A 59 -6.52 -6.84 -0.64
CA VAL A 59 -6.18 -6.65 -2.05
C VAL A 59 -6.37 -5.20 -2.49
N VAL A 60 -7.56 -4.64 -2.24
CA VAL A 60 -7.85 -3.24 -2.57
C VAL A 60 -6.90 -2.28 -1.84
N THR A 61 -6.61 -2.56 -0.58
CA THR A 61 -5.76 -1.71 0.27
C THR A 61 -4.32 -1.68 -0.24
N TRP A 62 -3.71 -2.84 -0.55
CA TRP A 62 -2.32 -2.86 -1.02
C TRP A 62 -2.18 -2.27 -2.42
N PHE A 63 -3.17 -2.46 -3.31
CA PHE A 63 -3.18 -1.79 -4.62
C PHE A 63 -3.19 -0.26 -4.47
N TYR A 64 -4.03 0.27 -3.58
CA TYR A 64 -4.06 1.71 -3.30
C TYR A 64 -2.74 2.19 -2.68
N ALA A 65 -2.20 1.47 -1.70
CA ALA A 65 -0.93 1.81 -1.06
C ALA A 65 0.21 1.84 -2.08
N LEU A 66 0.31 0.82 -2.94
CA LEU A 66 1.33 0.74 -3.99
C LEU A 66 1.17 1.86 -5.02
N GLY A 67 -0.05 2.15 -5.45
CA GLY A 67 -0.34 3.30 -6.33
C GLY A 67 0.03 4.64 -5.69
N SER A 68 -0.24 4.82 -4.39
CA SER A 68 0.14 6.01 -3.64
C SER A 68 1.65 6.16 -3.52
N ILE A 69 2.38 5.07 -3.28
CA ILE A 69 3.84 5.05 -3.24
C ILE A 69 4.42 5.44 -4.59
N ILE A 70 3.93 4.86 -5.69
CA ILE A 70 4.36 5.22 -7.05
C ILE A 70 4.10 6.71 -7.33
N ARG A 71 2.91 7.22 -6.99
CA ARG A 71 2.58 8.65 -7.14
C ARG A 71 3.50 9.54 -6.30
N LEU A 72 3.88 9.10 -5.10
CA LEU A 72 4.84 9.82 -4.28
C LEU A 72 6.17 9.88 -5.01
N PHE A 73 6.72 8.75 -5.46
CA PHE A 73 7.98 8.68 -6.23
C PHE A 73 7.96 9.52 -7.52
N GLN A 74 6.82 9.63 -8.21
CA GLN A 74 6.68 10.46 -9.41
C GLN A 74 6.65 11.97 -9.12
N ASN A 75 6.28 12.39 -7.91
CA ASN A 75 6.09 13.80 -7.54
C ASN A 75 7.15 14.35 -6.56
N VAL A 76 8.13 13.54 -6.14
CA VAL A 76 9.31 14.00 -5.39
C VAL A 76 10.08 14.99 -6.31
N PRO A 77 10.69 16.05 -5.79
CA PRO A 77 10.79 17.44 -6.26
C PRO A 77 11.55 17.70 -7.57
N PHE A 78 11.90 16.67 -8.34
CA PHE A 78 12.67 16.78 -9.57
C PHE A 78 11.96 17.63 -10.64
N LYS A 79 10.65 17.41 -10.86
CA LYS A 79 9.89 18.23 -11.82
C LYS A 79 9.78 19.69 -11.39
N ARG A 80 9.45 19.94 -10.12
CA ARG A 80 9.35 21.31 -9.58
C ARG A 80 10.71 22.03 -9.61
N ALA A 81 11.80 21.33 -9.28
CA ALA A 81 13.14 21.90 -9.36
C ALA A 81 13.56 22.19 -10.81
N LEU A 82 13.23 21.33 -11.78
CA LEU A 82 13.50 21.57 -13.20
C LEU A 82 12.68 22.76 -13.73
N ASP A 83 11.41 22.85 -13.37
CA ASP A 83 10.54 23.97 -13.76
C ASP A 83 11.07 25.29 -13.17
N ASP A 84 11.44 25.33 -11.89
CA ASP A 84 12.02 26.51 -11.25
C ASP A 84 13.37 26.93 -11.87
N ILE A 85 14.24 25.96 -12.21
CA ILE A 85 15.52 26.23 -12.87
C ILE A 85 15.30 26.79 -14.28
N ALA A 86 14.35 26.24 -15.05
CA ALA A 86 14.02 26.70 -16.40
C ALA A 86 13.38 28.11 -16.40
N LEU A 87 12.52 28.40 -15.42
CA LEU A 87 11.93 29.72 -15.23
C LEU A 87 13.01 30.77 -14.90
N ARG A 88 13.95 30.46 -14.01
CA ARG A 88 15.05 31.37 -13.63
C ARG A 88 15.95 31.76 -14.83
N GLN A 89 16.16 30.87 -15.78
CA GLN A 89 16.94 31.18 -16.99
C GLN A 89 16.20 32.12 -17.96
N SER A 90 14.87 32.05 -18.00
CA SER A 90 14.06 32.91 -18.87
C SER A 90 13.98 34.35 -18.36
N TYR A 91 13.99 34.53 -17.03
CA TYR A 91 14.09 35.86 -16.42
C TYR A 91 15.35 36.61 -16.86
N TRP A 92 16.51 35.94 -16.97
CA TRP A 92 17.77 36.62 -17.33
C TRP A 92 17.76 37.22 -18.74
N ARG A 93 17.09 36.59 -19.71
CA ARG A 93 16.95 37.16 -21.07
C ARG A 93 16.07 38.40 -21.09
N VAL A 94 14.95 38.38 -20.38
CA VAL A 94 14.02 39.52 -20.31
C VAL A 94 14.62 40.64 -19.46
N PHE A 95 15.26 40.31 -18.35
CA PHE A 95 15.91 41.26 -17.44
C PHE A 95 17.09 41.98 -18.09
N LEU A 96 17.95 41.27 -18.85
CA LEU A 96 19.00 41.90 -19.66
C LEU A 96 18.43 42.87 -20.70
N HIS A 97 17.25 42.56 -21.26
CA HIS A 97 16.57 43.46 -22.21
C HIS A 97 16.05 44.73 -21.52
N TYR A 98 15.49 44.62 -20.31
CA TYR A 98 15.07 45.79 -19.52
C TYR A 98 16.26 46.63 -19.04
N LEU A 99 17.36 46.01 -18.63
CA LEU A 99 18.56 46.72 -18.19
C LEU A 99 19.21 47.50 -19.33
N TRP A 100 19.21 46.94 -20.54
CA TRP A 100 19.67 47.64 -21.75
C TRP A 100 18.80 48.87 -22.07
N PHE A 101 17.48 48.76 -21.87
CA PHE A 101 16.54 49.85 -22.11
C PHE A 101 16.63 50.99 -21.08
N TRP A 102 17.04 50.69 -19.84
CA TRP A 102 17.04 51.65 -18.72
C TRP A 102 18.41 52.30 -18.45
N GLY A 103 19.51 51.68 -18.87
CA GLY A 103 20.88 52.05 -18.46
C GLY A 103 21.69 52.93 -19.42
N TYR A 104 21.11 53.43 -20.52
CA TYR A 104 21.81 54.25 -21.52
C TYR A 104 21.04 55.54 -21.86
N ARG A 105 20.57 56.24 -20.83
CA ARG A 105 20.06 57.60 -20.99
C ARG A 105 20.57 58.51 -19.88
#